data_AF-A0A660SNL1-F1
#
_entry.id   AF-A0A660SNL1-F1
#
_cell.length_a   1.000
_cell.length_b   1.000
_cell.length_c   1.000
_cell.angle_alpha   90.00
_cell.angle_beta   90.00
_cell.angle_gamma   90.00
#
_symmetry.space_group_name_H-M   'P 1'
#
loop_
_entity.id
_entity.type
_entity.pdbx_description
1 polymer ?
#
loop_
_entity_poly.entity_id
_entity_poly.type
_entity_poly.pdbx_seq_one_letter_code
_entity_poly.pdbx_strand_id
1 'polypeptide(L)'
;MAGLNINKLDWSRVRMAAEQYSLATGIDCLVIDETGLTVQPEKTEVPPGCAVCRAYTEISGKSLNCREIHLYGGTQSFRFGGRYTYTCPLSLVHFTSPLMEEG
;
A
#
# COMPACT_ATOMS: atom_id res chain seq x y z
N MET A 1 -10.48 -11.24 11.91
CA MET A 1 -9.65 -11.40 10.71
C MET A 1 -9.28 -12.87 10.61
N ALA A 2 -10.11 -13.68 9.95
CA ALA A 2 -9.85 -15.11 9.79
C ALA A 2 -9.11 -15.34 8.47
N GLY A 3 -7.95 -15.99 8.51
CA GLY A 3 -7.50 -16.79 7.36
C GLY A 3 -6.10 -16.55 6.80
N LEU A 4 -5.37 -15.48 7.12
CA LEU A 4 -4.00 -15.32 6.63
C LEU A 4 -2.98 -15.63 7.73
N ASN A 5 -2.23 -16.72 7.60
CA ASN A 5 -1.05 -16.90 8.43
C ASN A 5 0.07 -16.07 7.82
N ILE A 6 0.17 -14.80 8.23
CA ILE A 6 1.21 -13.85 7.80
C ILE A 6 2.62 -14.45 7.91
N ASN A 7 2.84 -15.40 8.83
CA ASN A 7 4.12 -16.08 9.00
C ASN A 7 4.48 -17.08 7.87
N LYS A 8 3.54 -17.42 6.99
CA LYS A 8 3.77 -18.28 5.83
C LYS A 8 4.06 -17.52 4.53
N LEU A 9 3.89 -16.19 4.51
CA LEU A 9 4.19 -15.40 3.33
C LEU A 9 5.70 -15.31 3.10
N ASP A 10 6.12 -15.59 1.87
CA ASP A 10 7.48 -15.29 1.43
C ASP A 10 7.60 -13.79 1.14
N TRP A 11 8.00 -13.05 2.16
CA TRP A 11 8.19 -11.61 2.09
C TRP A 11 9.22 -11.17 1.04
N SER A 12 10.17 -12.03 0.68
CA SER A 12 11.12 -11.71 -0.40
C SER A 12 10.40 -11.65 -1.75
N ARG A 13 9.53 -12.63 -2.02
CA ARG A 13 8.70 -12.67 -3.24
C ARG A 13 7.67 -11.56 -3.29
N VAL A 14 7.03 -11.26 -2.16
CA VAL A 14 6.04 -10.17 -2.06
C VAL A 14 6.69 -8.83 -2.41
N ARG A 15 7.86 -8.54 -1.85
CA ARG A 15 8.62 -7.32 -2.16
C ARG A 15 9.08 -7.28 -3.61
N MET A 16 9.63 -8.39 -4.11
CA MET A 16 10.07 -8.50 -5.49
C MET A 16 8.92 -8.27 -6.48
N ALA A 17 7.71 -8.77 -6.19
CA ALA A 17 6.55 -8.55 -7.04
C ALA A 17 6.14 -7.07 -7.09
N ALA A 18 6.13 -6.37 -5.94
CA ALA A 18 5.83 -4.95 -5.88
C ALA A 18 6.88 -4.10 -6.63
N GLU A 19 8.16 -4.44 -6.47
CA GLU A 19 9.25 -3.79 -7.20
C GLU A 19 9.16 -4.03 -8.70
N GLN A 20 8.98 -5.27 -9.15
CA GLN A 20 8.82 -5.62 -10.56
C GLN A 20 7.61 -4.95 -11.19
N TYR A 21 6.48 -4.87 -10.48
CA TYR A 21 5.31 -4.13 -10.94
C TYR A 21 5.67 -2.65 -11.18
N SER A 22 6.36 -2.03 -10.22
CA SER A 22 6.75 -0.62 -10.30
C SER A 22 7.69 -0.37 -11.47
N LEU A 23 8.71 -1.22 -11.64
CA LEU A 23 9.66 -1.15 -12.76
C LEU A 23 9.01 -1.37 -14.12
N ALA A 24 8.07 -2.31 -14.22
CA ALA A 24 7.42 -2.66 -15.48
C ALA A 24 6.36 -1.64 -15.91
N THR A 25 5.69 -0.98 -14.96
CA THR A 25 4.55 -0.09 -15.24
C THR A 25 4.86 1.39 -15.10
N GLY A 26 5.93 1.74 -14.38
CA GLY A 26 6.20 3.11 -13.96
C GLY A 26 5.23 3.64 -12.88
N ILE A 27 4.42 2.77 -12.28
CA ILE A 27 3.45 3.11 -11.23
C ILE A 27 3.95 2.55 -9.90
N ASP A 28 4.07 3.41 -8.88
CA ASP A 28 4.51 3.00 -7.54
C ASP A 28 3.61 1.88 -6.97
N CYS A 29 4.24 0.80 -6.50
CA CYS A 29 3.59 -0.29 -5.78
C CYS A 29 4.27 -0.52 -4.44
N LEU A 30 3.45 -0.64 -3.41
CA LEU A 30 3.88 -0.72 -2.02
C LEU A 30 3.06 -1.75 -1.26
N VAL A 31 3.73 -2.40 -0.32
CA VAL A 31 3.16 -3.46 0.51
C VAL A 31 3.01 -2.91 1.92
N ILE A 32 1.78 -2.91 2.42
CA ILE A 32 1.47 -2.43 3.77
C ILE A 32 1.03 -3.59 4.68
N ASP A 33 1.31 -3.45 5.97
CA ASP A 33 0.81 -4.33 7.02
C ASP A 33 -0.61 -3.94 7.48
N GLU A 34 -1.16 -4.69 8.43
CA GLU A 34 -2.46 -4.45 9.04
C GLU A 34 -2.56 -3.13 9.81
N THR A 35 -1.43 -2.45 10.05
CA THR A 35 -1.36 -1.13 10.67
C THR A 35 -1.26 -0.02 9.64
N GLY A 36 -1.15 -0.33 8.35
CA GLY A 36 -0.98 0.63 7.25
C GLY A 36 0.46 1.11 7.07
N LEU A 37 1.44 0.47 7.72
CA LEU A 37 2.87 0.78 7.56
C LEU A 37 3.47 -0.06 6.45
N THR A 38 4.46 0.49 5.74
CA THR A 38 5.11 -0.23 4.64
C THR A 38 6.11 -1.26 5.14
N VAL A 39 6.09 -2.44 4.51
CA VAL A 39 6.97 -3.56 4.82
C VAL A 39 8.28 -3.46 4.01
N GLN A 40 9.00 -2.34 4.13
CA GLN A 40 10.37 -2.18 3.59
C GLN A 40 11.43 -2.65 4.61
N PRO A 41 12.69 -2.94 4.20
CA PRO A 41 13.75 -3.36 5.12
C PRO A 41 14.08 -2.32 6.20
N GLU A 42 13.76 -1.05 5.96
CA GLU A 42 13.74 -0.01 6.98
C GLU A 42 12.28 0.39 7.20
N LYS A 43 11.79 0.23 8.44
CA LYS A 43 10.45 0.69 8.82
C LYS A 43 10.42 2.21 8.71
N THR A 44 10.03 2.74 7.56
CA THR A 44 9.76 4.17 7.43
C THR A 44 8.44 4.45 8.14
N GLU A 45 8.41 5.45 9.02
CA GLU A 45 7.22 5.85 9.78
C GLU A 45 6.07 6.33 8.89
N VAL A 46 6.37 6.56 7.60
CA VAL A 46 5.44 6.89 6.52
C VAL A 46 5.73 5.91 5.38
N PRO A 47 4.72 5.29 4.73
CA PRO A 47 4.92 4.60 3.46
C PRO A 47 5.77 5.47 2.52
N PRO A 48 6.71 4.93 1.72
CA PRO A 48 7.39 5.70 0.68
C PRO A 48 6.31 6.39 -0.14
N GLY A 49 6.12 7.68 0.17
CA GLY A 49 4.83 8.31 -0.06
C GLY A 49 4.69 8.65 -1.53
N CYS A 50 3.44 8.60 -2.02
CA CYS A 50 3.04 9.18 -3.30
C CYS A 50 3.78 10.51 -3.51
N ALA A 51 4.54 10.62 -4.61
CA ALA A 51 5.36 11.80 -4.90
C ALA A 51 4.53 13.09 -4.85
N VAL A 52 3.26 13.03 -5.26
CA VAL A 52 2.33 14.16 -5.20
C VAL A 52 1.99 14.57 -3.76
N CYS A 53 1.75 13.61 -2.86
CA CYS A 53 1.49 13.90 -1.46
C CYS A 53 2.71 14.54 -0.77
N ARG A 54 3.91 14.12 -1.14
CA ARG A 54 5.17 14.69 -0.64
C ARG A 54 5.33 16.14 -1.09
N ALA A 55 5.20 16.38 -2.40
CA ALA A 55 5.25 17.73 -2.97
C ALA A 55 4.17 18.63 -2.36
N TYR A 56 2.94 18.13 -2.16
CA TYR A 56 1.87 18.86 -1.49
C TYR A 56 2.27 19.26 -0.06
N THR A 57 2.85 18.34 0.71
CA THR A 57 3.28 18.60 2.09
C THR A 57 4.38 19.65 2.12
N GLU A 58 5.37 19.55 1.22
CA GLU A 58 6.48 20.51 1.11
C GLU A 58 5.99 21.92 0.74
N ILE A 59 5.01 22.03 -0.16
CA ILE A 59 4.46 23.32 -0.62
C ILE A 59 3.50 23.93 0.41
N SER A 60 2.62 23.12 1.00
CA SER A 60 1.52 23.61 1.83
C SER A 60 1.81 23.62 3.33
N GLY A 61 2.84 22.89 3.77
CA GLY A 61 3.10 22.62 5.19
C GLY A 61 2.06 21.72 5.86
N LYS A 62 1.11 21.15 5.11
CA LYS A 62 0.03 20.29 5.64
C LYS A 62 0.29 18.84 5.26
N SER A 63 0.24 17.96 6.26
CA SER A 63 0.28 16.52 6.02
C SER A 63 -1.10 15.99 5.60
N LEU A 64 -1.07 14.94 4.80
CA LEU A 64 -2.26 14.17 4.42
C LEU A 64 -2.31 12.88 5.22
N ASN A 65 -3.53 12.40 5.52
CA ASN A 65 -3.72 11.15 6.23
C ASN A 65 -3.63 9.92 5.29
N CYS A 66 -2.48 9.79 4.61
CA CYS A 66 -2.26 8.73 3.61
C CYS A 66 -2.29 7.33 4.23
N ARG A 67 -1.82 7.19 5.48
CA ARG A 67 -1.79 5.90 6.17
C ARG A 67 -3.20 5.32 6.32
N GLU A 68 -4.15 6.10 6.83
CA GLU A 68 -5.52 5.63 7.07
C GLU A 68 -6.25 5.32 5.76
N ILE A 69 -6.08 6.12 4.72
CA ILE A 69 -6.76 5.86 3.44
C ILE A 69 -6.22 4.58 2.77
N HIS A 70 -4.92 4.34 2.81
CA HIS A 70 -4.32 3.13 2.27
C HIS A 70 -4.70 1.89 3.09
N LEU A 71 -4.71 2.00 4.42
CA LEU A 71 -5.20 0.94 5.31
C LEU A 71 -6.67 0.62 5.07
N TYR A 72 -7.52 1.64 4.90
CA TYR A 72 -8.92 1.46 4.54
C TYR A 72 -9.05 0.71 3.22
N GLY A 73 -8.32 1.15 2.19
CA GLY A 73 -8.29 0.49 0.89
C GLY A 73 -7.91 -0.99 0.99
N GLY A 74 -6.80 -1.30 1.68
CA GLY A 74 -6.34 -2.67 1.92
C GLY A 74 -7.37 -3.51 2.70
N THR A 75 -8.00 -2.91 3.70
CA THR A 75 -9.09 -3.58 4.44
C THR A 75 -10.26 -3.91 3.53
N GLN A 76 -10.66 -3.01 2.63
CA GLN A 76 -11.74 -3.29 1.67
C GLN A 76 -11.34 -4.38 0.67
N SER A 77 -10.10 -4.37 0.17
CA SER A 77 -9.65 -5.41 -0.78
C SER A 77 -9.66 -6.80 -0.14
N PHE A 78 -9.27 -6.92 1.13
CA PHE A 78 -9.44 -8.15 1.91
C PHE A 78 -10.92 -8.53 2.10
N ARG A 79 -11.79 -7.58 2.43
CA ARG A 79 -13.22 -7.83 2.63
C ARG A 79 -13.93 -8.32 1.37
N PHE A 80 -13.55 -7.78 0.21
CA PHE A 80 -14.14 -8.16 -1.07
C PHE A 80 -13.42 -9.34 -1.75
N GLY A 81 -12.29 -9.81 -1.19
CA GLY A 81 -11.52 -10.93 -1.72
C GLY A 81 -10.88 -10.65 -3.08
N GLY A 82 -10.52 -9.39 -3.37
CA GLY A 82 -9.99 -9.01 -4.66
C GLY A 82 -9.57 -7.54 -4.74
N ARG A 83 -9.35 -7.04 -5.97
CA ARG A 83 -8.93 -5.65 -6.19
C ARG A 83 -9.99 -4.67 -5.69
N TYR A 84 -9.55 -3.64 -4.96
CA TYR A 84 -10.38 -2.51 -4.56
C TYR A 84 -9.77 -1.20 -5.06
N THR A 85 -10.59 -0.34 -5.67
CA THR A 85 -10.19 0.98 -6.21
C THR A 85 -10.76 2.09 -5.34
N TYR A 86 -9.96 3.10 -5.02
CA TYR A 86 -10.33 4.22 -4.15
C TYR A 86 -9.56 5.47 -4.53
N THR A 87 -9.95 6.62 -3.97
CA THR A 87 -9.28 7.91 -4.19
C THR A 87 -8.60 8.41 -2.92
N CYS A 88 -7.43 9.01 -3.06
CA CYS A 88 -6.77 9.70 -1.95
C CYS A 88 -7.36 11.12 -1.73
N PRO A 89 -6.98 11.84 -0.66
CA PRO A 89 -7.46 13.22 -0.42
C PRO A 89 -7.16 14.22 -1.53
N LEU A 90 -6.17 13.94 -2.39
CA LEU A 90 -5.86 14.75 -3.58
C LEU A 90 -6.62 14.29 -4.84
N SER A 91 -7.65 13.45 -4.70
CA SER A 91 -8.44 12.88 -5.80
C SER A 91 -7.65 12.02 -6.79
N LEU A 92 -6.46 11.53 -6.42
CA LEU A 92 -5.72 10.55 -7.23
C LEU A 92 -6.31 9.16 -7.02
N VAL A 93 -6.40 8.40 -8.11
CA VAL A 93 -6.93 7.03 -8.09
C VAL A 93 -5.84 6.06 -7.65
N HIS A 94 -6.17 5.22 -6.69
CA HIS A 94 -5.36 4.09 -6.22
C HIS A 94 -6.16 2.81 -6.34
N PHE A 95 -5.44 1.69 -6.45
CA PHE A 95 -6.04 0.37 -6.25
C PHE A 95 -5.15 -0.45 -5.32
N THR A 96 -5.75 -1.46 -4.71
CA THR A 96 -5.05 -2.39 -3.81
C THR A 96 -5.61 -3.80 -3.99
N SER A 97 -4.80 -4.80 -3.69
CA SER A 97 -5.16 -6.21 -3.72
C SER A 97 -4.75 -6.83 -2.39
N PRO A 98 -5.57 -7.72 -1.80
CA PRO A 98 -5.13 -8.48 -0.64
C PRO A 98 -3.96 -9.40 -1.03
N LEU A 99 -3.09 -9.68 -0.08
CA LEU A 99 -2.13 -10.77 -0.19
C LEU A 99 -2.79 -12.04 0.34
N MET A 100 -2.94 -13.09 -0.48
CA MET A 100 -3.49 -14.37 -0.06
C MET A 100 -2.44 -15.49 -0.16
N GLU A 101 -2.57 -16.57 0.63
CA GLU A 101 -1.66 -17.74 0.52
C GLU A 101 -1.75 -18.41 -0.87
N GLU A 102 -2.92 -18.33 -1.53
CA GLU A 102 -3.19 -18.94 -2.84
C GLU A 102 -3.14 -17.93 -4.01
N GLY A 103 -2.75 -16.68 -3.76
CA GLY A 103 -2.71 -15.59 -4.74
C GLY A 103 -3.45 -14.34 -4.26
#